data_AF-A0A6N6S2R6-F1
#
_entry.id   AF-A0A6N6S2R6-F1
#
_cell.length_a   1.000
_cell.length_b   1.000
_cell.length_c   1.000
_cell.angle_alpha   90.00
_cell.angle_beta   90.00
_cell.angle_gamma   90.00
#
_symmetry.space_group_name_H-M   'P 1'
#
loop_
_entity.id
_entity.type
_entity.pdbx_description
1 polymer ?
#
loop_
_entity_poly.entity_id
_entity_poly.type
_entity_poly.pdbx_seq_one_letter_code
_entity_poly.pdbx_strand_id
1 'polypeptide(L)'
;MNYKLTKADDHWFRENINCQYACPVNTPAMNYIERITAGDFDASLRLNFMANLFPHILGRVCTHPCETACRRGVIDKPLAICSLKRSAGDFALKKSPPKPVHIEKAGYRVAIIGSGPSGLAAAHNLVMKGHTVVIYEALPVAGGMLSVGIPPYRLPRAQIEAAINGITELGAEIRLNSPIDTPDAFDTLLKEYRAVYIATGAHKSQILEIPGEDLRGVMHGVTFMKETNLEMLKTVPEKVAV
;
A
#
# COMPACT_ATOMS: atom_id res chain seq x y z
N MET A 1 -48.29 0.23 6.12
CA MET A 1 -46.91 -0.19 5.78
C MET A 1 -46.50 -1.27 6.76
N ASN A 2 -46.24 -2.50 6.29
CA ASN A 2 -45.73 -3.58 7.13
C ASN A 2 -44.21 -3.45 7.21
N TYR A 3 -43.71 -2.82 8.28
CA TYR A 3 -42.28 -2.78 8.55
C TYR A 3 -41.83 -4.10 9.18
N LYS A 4 -40.85 -4.77 8.56
CA LYS A 4 -40.22 -5.96 9.12
C LYS A 4 -39.10 -5.52 10.05
N LEU A 5 -39.29 -5.63 11.36
CA LEU A 5 -38.23 -5.44 12.34
C LEU A 5 -37.18 -6.54 12.12
N THR A 6 -35.96 -6.14 11.78
CA THR A 6 -34.85 -7.07 11.53
C THR A 6 -33.78 -6.86 12.58
N LYS A 7 -33.41 -7.95 13.26
CA LYS A 7 -32.16 -8.15 14.01
C LYS A 7 -30.97 -7.64 13.20
N ALA A 8 -30.35 -6.50 13.51
CA ALA A 8 -29.05 -6.18 12.88
C ALA A 8 -28.02 -7.24 13.32
N ASP A 9 -27.55 -8.03 12.37
CA ASP A 9 -26.52 -9.04 12.51
C ASP A 9 -25.41 -8.80 11.47
N ASP A 10 -24.37 -9.64 11.46
CA ASP A 10 -23.26 -9.52 10.51
C ASP A 10 -23.70 -9.54 9.05
N HIS A 11 -24.74 -10.30 8.73
CA HIS A 11 -25.30 -10.37 7.38
C HIS A 11 -25.96 -9.04 7.00
N TRP A 12 -26.76 -8.48 7.92
CA TRP A 12 -27.38 -7.17 7.73
C TRP A 12 -26.34 -6.08 7.43
N PHE A 13 -25.24 -6.03 8.19
CA PHE A 13 -24.17 -5.04 7.94
C PHE A 13 -23.48 -5.26 6.59
N ARG A 14 -23.21 -6.52 6.22
CA ARG A 14 -22.62 -6.88 4.91
C ARG A 14 -23.44 -6.34 3.74
N GLU A 15 -24.76 -6.44 3.82
CA GLU A 15 -25.68 -5.99 2.76
C GLU A 15 -25.98 -4.49 2.79
N ASN A 16 -25.80 -3.82 3.93
CA ASN A 16 -26.13 -2.40 4.08
C ASN A 16 -24.91 -1.47 4.01
N ILE A 17 -23.69 -2.01 4.10
CA ILE A 17 -22.42 -1.26 4.00
C ILE A 17 -21.52 -1.84 2.90
N ASN A 18 -22.10 -2.11 1.74
CA ASN A 18 -21.44 -2.79 0.61
C ASN A 18 -20.07 -2.20 0.24
N CYS A 19 -19.91 -0.87 0.30
CA CYS A 19 -18.64 -0.21 -0.03
C CYS A 19 -17.51 -0.55 0.96
N GLN A 20 -17.82 -0.75 2.24
CA GLN A 20 -16.83 -1.16 3.24
C GLN A 20 -16.46 -2.62 3.07
N TYR A 21 -17.43 -3.51 2.88
CA TYR A 21 -17.19 -4.94 2.72
C TYR A 21 -16.54 -5.31 1.39
N ALA A 22 -16.77 -4.51 0.34
CA ALA A 22 -16.03 -4.65 -0.92
C ALA A 22 -14.57 -4.15 -0.82
N CYS A 23 -14.23 -3.37 0.21
CA CYS A 23 -12.86 -2.96 0.44
C CYS A 23 -12.05 -4.12 1.04
N PRO A 24 -10.91 -4.54 0.45
CA PRO A 24 -10.12 -5.67 0.96
C PRO A 24 -9.64 -5.53 2.41
N VAL A 25 -9.56 -4.28 2.89
CA VAL A 25 -9.12 -3.95 4.26
C VAL A 25 -10.25 -3.37 5.11
N ASN A 26 -11.51 -3.49 4.66
CA ASN A 26 -12.70 -3.02 5.37
C ASN A 26 -12.65 -1.55 5.81
N THR A 27 -12.07 -0.65 4.99
CA THR A 27 -12.00 0.78 5.32
C THR A 27 -13.40 1.38 5.45
N PRO A 28 -13.71 2.12 6.53
CA PRO A 28 -15.06 2.64 6.80
C PRO A 28 -15.40 3.84 5.90
N ALA A 29 -15.76 3.55 4.64
CA ALA A 29 -16.01 4.56 3.61
C ALA A 29 -17.04 5.62 4.00
N MET A 30 -18.17 5.19 4.57
CA MET A 30 -19.22 6.12 4.98
C MET A 30 -18.72 7.12 6.03
N ASN A 31 -18.01 6.63 7.05
CA ASN A 31 -17.57 7.45 8.17
C ASN A 31 -16.55 8.51 7.74
N TYR A 32 -15.56 8.15 6.92
CA TYR A 32 -14.56 9.14 6.51
C TYR A 32 -15.11 10.11 5.45
N ILE A 33 -16.09 9.71 4.64
CA ILE A 33 -16.79 10.61 3.71
C ILE A 33 -17.64 11.63 4.48
N GLU A 34 -18.33 11.19 5.53
CA GLU A 34 -19.09 12.08 6.42
C GLU A 34 -18.20 13.17 7.03
N ARG A 35 -16.98 12.82 7.46
CA ARG A 35 -16.00 13.80 7.96
C ARG A 35 -15.51 14.76 6.87
N ILE A 36 -15.36 14.30 5.63
CA ILE A 36 -15.06 15.19 4.48
C ILE A 36 -16.19 16.20 4.26
N THR A 37 -17.46 15.76 4.33
CA THR A 37 -18.62 16.66 4.20
C THR A 37 -18.66 17.71 5.31
N ALA A 38 -18.17 17.38 6.51
CA ALA A 38 -18.03 18.31 7.63
C ALA A 38 -16.78 19.22 7.54
N GLY A 39 -15.94 19.07 6.51
CA GLY A 39 -14.67 19.81 6.38
C GLY A 39 -13.54 19.31 7.29
N ASP A 40 -13.74 18.22 8.03
CA ASP A 40 -12.75 17.65 8.96
C ASP A 40 -11.91 16.57 8.25
N PHE A 41 -10.96 17.03 7.44
CA PHE A 41 -10.05 16.15 6.69
C PHE A 41 -9.11 15.37 7.61
N ASP A 42 -8.71 15.93 8.74
CA ASP A 42 -7.86 15.24 9.72
C ASP A 42 -8.61 14.05 10.35
N ALA A 43 -9.89 14.21 10.73
CA ALA A 43 -10.70 13.07 11.21
C ALA A 43 -10.95 12.05 10.11
N SER A 44 -11.23 12.50 8.89
CA SER A 44 -11.39 11.61 7.74
C SER A 44 -10.13 10.75 7.53
N LEU A 45 -8.95 11.35 7.57
CA LEU A 45 -7.70 10.64 7.39
C LEU A 45 -7.40 9.69 8.56
N ARG A 46 -7.67 10.09 9.81
CA ARG A 46 -7.56 9.20 10.99
C ARG A 46 -8.44 7.95 10.86
N LEU A 47 -9.69 8.10 10.41
CA LEU A 47 -10.59 6.96 10.19
C LEU A 47 -10.06 6.01 9.12
N ASN A 48 -9.39 6.53 8.10
CA ASN A 48 -8.73 5.67 7.11
C ASN A 48 -7.56 4.88 7.73
N PHE A 49 -6.75 5.52 8.58
CA PHE A 49 -5.61 4.87 9.24
C PHE A 49 -5.99 3.74 10.19
N MET A 50 -7.23 3.70 10.68
CA MET A 50 -7.73 2.57 11.48
C MET A 50 -7.74 1.25 10.71
N ALA A 51 -7.88 1.30 9.38
CA ALA A 51 -8.01 0.12 8.53
C ALA A 51 -6.85 -0.05 7.55
N ASN A 52 -6.15 1.03 7.20
CA ASN A 52 -5.18 1.04 6.12
C ASN A 52 -4.01 1.98 6.41
N LEU A 53 -2.79 1.50 6.22
CA LEU A 53 -1.57 2.28 6.41
C LEU A 53 -1.29 3.30 5.28
N PHE A 54 -1.89 3.12 4.11
CA PHE A 54 -1.55 3.87 2.90
C PHE A 54 -2.71 4.69 2.31
N PRO A 55 -3.48 5.48 3.07
CA PRO A 55 -4.68 6.14 2.54
C PRO A 55 -4.39 7.17 1.45
N HIS A 56 -3.31 7.94 1.61
CA HIS A 56 -2.85 8.93 0.63
C HIS A 56 -2.34 8.31 -0.68
N ILE A 57 -1.88 7.04 -0.63
CA ILE A 57 -1.52 6.25 -1.81
C ILE A 57 -2.77 5.64 -2.44
N LEU A 58 -3.61 4.97 -1.64
CA LEU A 58 -4.81 4.29 -2.14
C LEU A 58 -5.83 5.26 -2.74
N GLY A 59 -5.87 6.53 -2.33
CA GLY A 59 -6.68 7.55 -3.03
C GLY A 59 -6.25 7.82 -4.47
N ARG A 60 -5.09 7.30 -4.91
CA ARG A 60 -4.49 7.57 -6.22
C ARG A 60 -4.44 6.33 -7.11
N VAL A 61 -4.18 5.17 -6.52
CA VAL A 61 -3.85 3.95 -7.28
C VAL A 61 -4.75 2.75 -6.94
N CYS A 62 -5.74 2.92 -6.05
CA CYS A 62 -6.68 1.84 -5.74
C CYS A 62 -7.56 1.50 -6.94
N THR A 63 -7.87 0.21 -7.10
CA THR A 63 -8.83 -0.32 -8.09
C THR A 63 -10.29 -0.12 -7.67
N HIS A 64 -10.53 0.57 -6.55
CA HIS A 64 -11.83 1.05 -6.07
C HIS A 64 -13.00 0.05 -6.17
N PRO A 65 -12.85 -1.19 -5.64
CA PRO A 65 -13.96 -2.16 -5.60
C PRO A 65 -15.16 -1.65 -4.79
N CYS A 66 -14.90 -0.77 -3.82
CA CYS A 66 -15.92 -0.06 -3.05
C CYS A 66 -16.87 0.80 -3.90
N GLU A 67 -16.41 1.33 -5.05
CA GLU A 67 -17.25 2.10 -5.97
C GLU A 67 -18.14 1.18 -6.80
N THR A 68 -17.62 0.01 -7.20
CA THR A 68 -18.42 -1.01 -7.92
C THR A 68 -19.57 -1.50 -7.05
N ALA A 69 -19.31 -1.72 -5.75
CA ALA A 69 -20.33 -2.15 -4.78
C ALA A 69 -21.19 -0.99 -4.23
N CYS A 70 -20.99 0.25 -4.69
CA CYS A 70 -21.66 1.41 -4.10
C CYS A 70 -23.18 1.38 -4.33
N ARG A 71 -23.96 1.37 -3.25
CA ARG A 71 -25.45 1.36 -3.32
C ARG A 71 -26.03 2.52 -4.15
N ARG A 72 -25.35 3.68 -4.16
CA ARG A 72 -25.78 4.85 -4.95
C ARG A 72 -25.74 4.58 -6.46
N GLY A 73 -24.88 3.67 -6.92
CA GLY A 73 -24.81 3.26 -8.32
C GLY A 73 -26.08 2.60 -8.86
N VAL A 74 -26.97 2.10 -7.98
CA VAL A 74 -28.30 1.58 -8.37
C VAL A 74 -29.29 2.71 -8.69
N ILE A 75 -29.06 3.91 -8.15
CA ILE A 75 -29.93 5.08 -8.35
C ILE A 75 -29.42 5.91 -9.53
N ASP A 76 -28.15 6.29 -9.52
CA ASP A 76 -27.52 7.08 -10.58
C ASP A 76 -26.05 6.68 -10.82
N LYS A 77 -25.10 7.18 -10.01
CA LYS A 77 -23.67 6.94 -10.17
C LYS A 77 -23.04 6.61 -8.83
N PRO A 78 -22.08 5.67 -8.78
CA PRO A 78 -21.26 5.46 -7.59
C PRO A 78 -20.62 6.75 -7.09
N LEU A 79 -20.44 6.85 -5.77
CA LEU A 79 -19.61 7.91 -5.20
C LEU A 79 -18.16 7.72 -5.67
N ALA A 80 -17.45 8.82 -5.91
CA ALA A 80 -16.02 8.81 -6.20
C ALA A 80 -15.21 8.59 -4.90
N ILE A 81 -15.43 7.45 -4.25
CA ILE A 81 -14.85 7.06 -2.95
C ILE A 81 -13.31 7.14 -2.97
N CYS A 82 -12.67 6.73 -4.06
CA CYS A 82 -11.22 6.81 -4.23
C CYS A 82 -10.72 8.26 -4.23
N SER A 83 -11.38 9.13 -5.02
CA SER A 83 -11.06 10.56 -5.07
C SER A 83 -11.36 11.27 -3.75
N LEU A 84 -12.43 10.89 -3.05
CA LEU A 84 -12.75 11.40 -1.72
C LEU A 84 -11.67 10.99 -0.71
N LYS A 85 -11.21 9.74 -0.73
CA LYS A 85 -10.06 9.28 0.08
C LYS A 85 -8.79 10.08 -0.22
N ARG A 86 -8.53 10.41 -1.49
CA ARG A 86 -7.43 11.31 -1.86
C ARG A 86 -7.57 12.68 -1.23
N SER A 87 -8.76 13.28 -1.25
CA SER A 87 -8.98 14.59 -0.63
C SER A 87 -8.66 14.59 0.87
N ALA A 88 -8.99 13.52 1.61
CA ALA A 88 -8.58 13.36 3.00
C ALA A 88 -7.06 13.40 3.17
N GLY A 89 -6.30 12.68 2.33
CA GLY A 89 -4.84 12.70 2.36
C GLY A 89 -4.22 14.03 1.94
N ASP A 90 -4.83 14.72 0.96
CA ASP A 90 -4.29 15.96 0.40
C ASP A 90 -4.53 17.17 1.32
N PHE A 91 -5.70 17.25 1.96
CA PHE A 91 -6.11 18.40 2.78
C PHE A 91 -5.89 18.24 4.28
N ALA A 92 -5.66 17.02 4.81
CA ALA A 92 -5.32 16.86 6.21
C ALA A 92 -3.98 17.53 6.56
N LEU A 93 -3.92 18.16 7.73
CA LEU A 93 -2.70 18.78 8.26
C LEU A 93 -1.74 17.69 8.77
N LYS A 94 -2.27 16.65 9.41
CA LYS A 94 -1.49 15.53 9.95
C LYS A 94 -1.56 14.33 9.02
N LYS A 95 -0.54 14.18 8.17
CA LYS A 95 -0.51 13.17 7.08
C LYS A 95 -0.03 11.78 7.50
N SER A 96 0.44 11.63 8.74
CA SER A 96 0.95 10.36 9.27
C SER A 96 -0.08 9.64 10.13
N PRO A 97 0.01 8.31 10.24
CA PRO A 97 -0.78 7.56 11.21
C PRO A 97 -0.63 8.11 12.63
N PRO A 98 -1.67 8.04 13.48
CA PRO A 98 -1.54 8.38 14.88
C PRO A 98 -0.45 7.53 15.53
N LYS A 99 0.55 8.18 16.13
CA LYS A 99 1.58 7.49 16.91
C LYS A 99 1.01 7.13 18.28
N PRO A 100 1.21 5.90 18.78
CA PRO A 100 0.84 5.56 20.15
C PRO A 100 1.71 6.35 21.13
N VAL A 101 1.14 6.70 22.28
CA VAL A 101 1.86 7.39 23.36
C VAL A 101 2.95 6.49 23.94
N HIS A 102 2.70 5.19 23.98
CA HIS A 102 3.64 4.18 24.46
C HIS A 102 3.46 2.89 23.66
N ILE A 103 4.59 2.25 23.35
CA ILE A 103 4.62 0.90 22.80
C ILE A 103 5.33 0.03 23.83
N GLU A 104 4.59 -0.92 24.41
CA GLU A 104 5.18 -1.90 25.31
C GLU A 104 6.12 -2.81 24.51
N LYS A 105 7.37 -2.95 24.96
CA LYS A 105 8.36 -3.77 24.25
C LYS A 105 8.09 -5.25 24.49
N ALA A 106 7.72 -5.99 23.45
CA ALA A 106 7.64 -7.44 23.46
C ALA A 106 9.00 -8.13 23.21
N GLY A 107 9.98 -7.41 22.65
CA GLY A 107 11.40 -7.77 22.70
C GLY A 107 11.93 -8.70 21.59
N TYR A 108 11.08 -9.36 20.80
CA TYR A 108 11.57 -10.15 19.66
C TYR A 108 12.07 -9.27 18.51
N ARG A 109 13.12 -9.76 17.82
CA ARG A 109 13.63 -9.19 16.57
C ARG A 109 13.02 -9.94 15.39
N VAL A 110 12.50 -9.20 14.41
CA VAL A 110 11.89 -9.76 13.19
C VAL A 110 12.56 -9.14 11.96
N ALA A 111 12.97 -9.99 11.01
CA ALA A 111 13.46 -9.54 9.71
C ALA A 111 12.32 -9.57 8.69
N ILE A 112 12.29 -8.59 7.81
CA ILE A 112 11.36 -8.52 6.68
C ILE A 112 12.19 -8.42 5.40
N ILE A 113 11.92 -9.28 4.41
CA ILE A 113 12.60 -9.24 3.11
C ILE A 113 11.69 -8.56 2.11
N GLY A 114 12.00 -7.31 1.74
CA GLY A 114 11.24 -6.48 0.81
C GLY A 114 10.47 -5.34 1.49
N SER A 115 10.59 -4.12 0.95
CA SER A 115 9.96 -2.90 1.46
C SER A 115 8.72 -2.47 0.65
N GLY A 116 8.08 -3.41 -0.04
CA GLY A 116 6.79 -3.17 -0.71
C GLY A 116 5.63 -2.94 0.28
N PRO A 117 4.40 -2.70 -0.23
CA PRO A 117 3.23 -2.45 0.62
C PRO A 117 3.01 -3.49 1.73
N SER A 118 3.22 -4.78 1.40
CA SER A 118 3.09 -5.88 2.35
C SER A 118 4.15 -5.83 3.45
N GLY A 119 5.43 -5.62 3.10
CA GLY A 119 6.53 -5.53 4.07
C GLY A 119 6.39 -4.31 4.99
N LEU A 120 6.01 -3.17 4.43
CA LEU A 120 5.77 -1.93 5.19
C LEU A 120 4.57 -2.07 6.15
N ALA A 121 3.47 -2.70 5.72
CA ALA A 121 2.33 -2.96 6.59
C ALA A 121 2.66 -3.96 7.72
N ALA A 122 3.41 -5.01 7.40
CA ALA A 122 3.89 -5.97 8.40
C ALA A 122 4.81 -5.28 9.42
N ALA A 123 5.75 -4.44 8.95
CA ALA A 123 6.66 -3.69 9.80
C ALA A 123 5.92 -2.79 10.78
N HIS A 124 4.96 -1.99 10.28
CA HIS A 124 4.11 -1.16 11.11
C HIS A 124 3.44 -1.98 12.23
N ASN A 125 2.76 -3.07 11.88
CA ASN A 125 2.01 -3.86 12.86
C ASN A 125 2.93 -4.55 13.88
N LEU A 126 4.11 -5.00 13.47
CA LEU A 126 5.09 -5.63 14.36
C LEU A 126 5.72 -4.60 15.32
N VAL A 127 6.06 -3.41 14.83
CA VAL A 127 6.56 -2.32 15.66
C VAL A 127 5.51 -1.86 16.65
N MET A 128 4.25 -1.72 16.23
CA MET A 128 3.12 -1.40 17.12
C MET A 128 2.88 -2.47 18.21
N LYS A 129 3.35 -3.69 18.00
CA LYS A 129 3.35 -4.79 18.99
C LYS A 129 4.63 -4.86 19.83
N GLY A 130 5.54 -3.90 19.68
CA GLY A 130 6.75 -3.81 20.50
C GLY A 130 7.91 -4.68 20.05
N HIS A 131 7.91 -5.16 18.81
CA HIS A 131 9.03 -5.90 18.23
C HIS A 131 10.03 -4.97 17.55
N THR A 132 11.30 -5.36 17.57
CA THR A 132 12.34 -4.70 16.76
C THR A 132 12.26 -5.25 15.35
N VAL A 133 12.11 -4.38 14.35
CA VAL A 133 11.92 -4.77 12.96
C VAL A 133 13.01 -4.20 12.08
N VAL A 134 13.62 -5.05 11.26
CA VAL A 134 14.57 -4.65 10.21
C VAL A 134 14.05 -5.13 8.87
N ILE A 135 13.89 -4.21 7.92
CA ILE A 135 13.51 -4.49 6.54
C ILE A 135 14.77 -4.51 5.67
N TYR A 136 14.97 -5.60 4.93
CA TYR A 136 16.02 -5.75 3.93
C TYR A 136 15.41 -5.51 2.55
N GLU A 137 15.83 -4.44 1.88
CA GLU A 137 15.37 -4.05 0.56
C GLU A 137 16.50 -4.20 -0.46
N ALA A 138 16.24 -4.94 -1.53
CA ALA A 138 17.23 -5.20 -2.57
C ALA A 138 17.58 -3.94 -3.39
N LEU A 139 16.62 -3.02 -3.55
CA LEU A 139 16.75 -1.83 -4.37
C LEU A 139 17.37 -0.64 -3.61
N PRO A 140 17.86 0.39 -4.32
CA PRO A 140 18.36 1.62 -3.72
C PRO A 140 17.26 2.53 -3.15
N VAL A 141 15.99 2.14 -3.27
CA VAL A 141 14.83 2.89 -2.80
C VAL A 141 13.83 1.96 -2.11
N ALA A 142 13.15 2.47 -1.09
CA ALA A 142 12.08 1.74 -0.41
C ALA A 142 10.72 1.93 -1.11
N GLY A 143 9.73 1.10 -0.78
CA GLY A 143 8.35 1.18 -1.29
C GLY A 143 8.01 0.14 -2.35
N GLY A 144 8.98 -0.66 -2.79
CA GLY A 144 8.79 -1.73 -3.78
C GLY A 144 8.08 -1.23 -5.04
N MET A 145 7.03 -1.94 -5.48
CA MET A 145 6.27 -1.59 -6.68
C MET A 145 5.59 -0.21 -6.63
N LEU A 146 5.38 0.39 -5.45
CA LEU A 146 4.91 1.77 -5.38
C LEU A 146 5.92 2.73 -6.00
N SER A 147 7.21 2.49 -5.72
CA SER A 147 8.32 3.34 -6.15
C SER A 147 8.81 2.98 -7.54
N VAL A 148 8.85 1.69 -7.90
CA VAL A 148 9.44 1.26 -9.18
C VAL A 148 8.43 0.84 -10.24
N GLY A 149 7.19 0.53 -9.85
CA GLY A 149 6.14 0.09 -10.78
C GLY A 149 5.19 1.21 -11.21
N ILE A 150 5.02 2.26 -10.41
CA ILE A 150 4.02 3.31 -10.65
C ILE A 150 4.72 4.64 -11.00
N PRO A 151 4.36 5.30 -12.13
CA PRO A 151 4.92 6.58 -12.52
C PRO A 151 4.63 7.71 -11.51
N PRO A 152 5.54 8.69 -11.35
CA PRO A 152 5.36 9.83 -10.44
C PRO A 152 4.12 10.68 -10.72
N TYR A 153 3.71 10.81 -11.98
CA TYR A 153 2.51 11.56 -12.35
C TYR A 153 1.22 10.91 -11.82
N ARG A 154 1.23 9.58 -11.62
CA ARG A 154 0.10 8.81 -11.07
C ARG A 154 0.21 8.70 -9.55
N LEU A 155 1.43 8.46 -9.04
CA LEU A 155 1.72 8.35 -7.62
C LEU A 155 2.97 9.19 -7.28
N PRO A 156 2.80 10.42 -6.75
CA PRO A 156 3.93 11.28 -6.42
C PRO A 156 4.83 10.66 -5.34
N ARG A 157 6.16 10.79 -5.49
CA ARG A 157 7.15 10.17 -4.58
C ARG A 157 7.00 10.61 -3.13
N ALA A 158 6.71 11.89 -2.90
CA ALA A 158 6.44 12.44 -1.58
C ALA A 158 5.33 11.70 -0.82
N GLN A 159 4.35 11.12 -1.52
CA GLN A 159 3.29 10.34 -0.89
C GLN A 159 3.82 8.98 -0.39
N ILE A 160 4.71 8.36 -1.15
CA ILE A 160 5.34 7.08 -0.76
C ILE A 160 6.31 7.33 0.41
N GLU A 161 7.11 8.38 0.32
CA GLU A 161 8.05 8.80 1.37
C GLU A 161 7.32 9.10 2.69
N ALA A 162 6.18 9.80 2.64
CA ALA A 162 5.37 10.05 3.84
C ALA A 162 4.91 8.76 4.53
N ALA A 163 4.49 7.73 3.76
CA ALA A 163 4.15 6.43 4.33
C ALA A 163 5.35 5.75 4.98
N ILE A 164 6.50 5.75 4.30
CA ILE A 164 7.73 5.11 4.79
C ILE A 164 8.21 5.81 6.07
N ASN A 165 8.24 7.14 6.07
CA ASN A 165 8.64 7.94 7.23
C ASN A 165 7.73 7.67 8.43
N GLY A 166 6.42 7.54 8.22
CA GLY A 166 5.50 7.18 9.29
C GLY A 166 5.84 5.84 9.96
N ILE A 167 6.47 4.91 9.27
CA ILE A 167 6.85 3.59 9.78
C ILE A 167 8.25 3.61 10.40
N THR A 168 9.21 4.29 9.77
CA THR A 168 10.57 4.42 10.31
C THR A 168 10.59 5.26 11.57
N GLU A 169 9.75 6.30 11.66
CA GLU A 169 9.55 7.11 12.88
C GLU A 169 8.94 6.31 14.05
N LEU A 170 8.28 5.17 13.78
CA LEU A 170 7.84 4.25 14.84
C LEU A 170 8.98 3.33 15.34
N GLY A 171 10.10 3.28 14.62
CA GLY A 171 11.29 2.50 14.99
C GLY A 171 11.63 1.33 14.07
N ALA A 172 10.98 1.19 12.91
CA ALA A 172 11.42 0.23 11.90
C ALA A 172 12.70 0.70 11.22
N GLU A 173 13.68 -0.19 11.08
CA GLU A 173 14.90 0.05 10.29
C GLU A 173 14.71 -0.47 8.86
N ILE A 174 15.15 0.29 7.86
CA ILE A 174 15.16 -0.15 6.45
C ILE A 174 16.59 -0.10 5.93
N ARG A 175 17.10 -1.27 5.51
CA ARG A 175 18.40 -1.45 4.87
C ARG A 175 18.22 -1.58 3.38
N LEU A 176 18.55 -0.51 2.65
CA LEU A 176 18.54 -0.48 1.19
C LEU A 176 19.76 -1.21 0.63
N ASN A 177 19.73 -1.55 -0.66
CA ASN A 177 20.82 -2.27 -1.35
C ASN A 177 21.27 -3.56 -0.63
N SER A 178 20.33 -4.24 0.03
CA SER A 178 20.58 -5.41 0.88
C SER A 178 19.75 -6.59 0.39
N PRO A 179 20.02 -7.13 -0.82
CA PRO A 179 19.31 -8.29 -1.34
C PRO A 179 19.57 -9.54 -0.47
N ILE A 180 18.55 -10.37 -0.31
CA ILE A 180 18.66 -11.72 0.25
C ILE A 180 18.43 -12.69 -0.90
N ASP A 181 19.50 -13.07 -1.58
CA ASP A 181 19.49 -13.80 -2.84
C ASP A 181 20.26 -15.13 -2.80
N THR A 182 20.85 -15.47 -1.64
CA THR A 182 21.54 -16.74 -1.41
C THR A 182 20.94 -17.51 -0.23
N PRO A 183 21.02 -18.86 -0.24
CA PRO A 183 20.62 -19.68 0.91
C PRO A 183 21.34 -19.28 2.20
N ASP A 184 22.65 -19.02 2.14
CA ASP A 184 23.45 -18.65 3.32
C ASP A 184 23.00 -17.32 3.95
N ALA A 185 22.65 -16.32 3.12
CA ALA A 185 22.10 -15.05 3.60
C ALA A 185 20.74 -15.27 4.28
N PHE A 186 19.89 -16.12 3.72
CA PHE A 186 18.59 -16.45 4.32
C PHE A 186 18.76 -17.22 5.64
N ASP A 187 19.64 -18.21 5.69
CA ASP A 187 19.95 -18.99 6.89
C ASP A 187 20.53 -18.11 8.01
N THR A 188 21.30 -17.08 7.65
CA THR A 188 21.79 -16.08 8.61
C THR A 188 20.62 -15.34 9.26
N LEU A 189 19.61 -14.92 8.48
CA LEU A 189 18.40 -14.29 9.03
C LEU A 189 17.63 -15.23 9.97
N LEU A 190 17.52 -16.52 9.61
CA LEU A 190 16.84 -17.51 10.46
C LEU A 190 17.55 -17.74 11.80
N LYS A 191 18.88 -17.54 11.86
CA LYS A 191 19.67 -17.65 13.09
C LYS A 191 19.58 -16.39 13.95
N GLU A 192 19.56 -15.21 13.33
CA GLU A 192 19.61 -13.91 14.02
C GLU A 192 18.25 -13.39 14.50
N TYR A 193 17.16 -13.77 13.83
CA TYR A 193 15.83 -13.23 14.05
C TYR A 193 14.86 -14.31 14.53
N ARG A 194 13.90 -13.91 15.38
CA ARG A 194 12.87 -14.82 15.89
C ARG A 194 11.91 -15.28 14.80
N ALA A 195 11.72 -14.44 13.79
CA ALA A 195 10.88 -14.69 12.63
C ALA A 195 11.42 -13.91 11.43
N VAL A 196 11.17 -14.45 10.24
CA VAL A 196 11.45 -13.82 8.95
C VAL A 196 10.16 -13.75 8.15
N TYR A 197 9.80 -12.56 7.66
CA TYR A 197 8.63 -12.35 6.79
C TYR A 197 9.09 -12.03 5.37
N ILE A 198 8.68 -12.84 4.40
CA ILE A 198 9.06 -12.68 2.99
C ILE A 198 8.00 -11.84 2.28
N ALA A 199 8.38 -10.63 1.85
CA ALA A 199 7.54 -9.64 1.20
C ALA A 199 8.18 -9.11 -0.10
N THR A 200 8.88 -9.99 -0.82
CA THR A 200 9.70 -9.65 -2.00
C THR A 200 8.89 -9.26 -3.22
N GLY A 201 7.62 -9.68 -3.32
CA GLY A 201 6.75 -9.40 -4.46
C GLY A 201 7.21 -10.06 -5.77
N ALA A 202 6.54 -9.70 -6.87
CA ALA A 202 6.80 -10.25 -8.21
C ALA A 202 7.51 -9.22 -9.09
N HIS A 203 8.84 -9.13 -8.99
CA HIS A 203 9.66 -8.17 -9.75
C HIS A 203 10.13 -8.67 -11.12
N LYS A 204 9.82 -9.93 -11.46
CA LYS A 204 10.12 -10.52 -12.78
C LYS A 204 8.94 -10.33 -13.71
N SER A 205 9.23 -9.97 -14.95
CA SER A 205 8.24 -9.95 -16.02
C SER A 205 7.83 -11.37 -16.40
N GLN A 206 6.59 -11.53 -16.86
CA GLN A 206 6.17 -12.74 -17.54
C GLN A 206 6.83 -12.78 -18.93
N ILE A 207 7.43 -13.93 -19.27
CA ILE A 207 7.99 -14.21 -20.59
C ILE A 207 6.87 -14.77 -21.47
N LEU A 208 6.77 -14.27 -22.70
CA LEU A 208 5.73 -14.64 -23.67
C LEU A 208 6.12 -15.85 -24.53
N GLU A 209 7.41 -16.17 -24.60
CA GLU A 209 7.97 -17.30 -25.36
C GLU A 209 7.67 -17.20 -26.86
N ILE A 210 7.71 -15.98 -27.41
CA ILE A 210 7.45 -15.70 -28.83
C ILE A 210 8.74 -15.36 -29.59
N PRO A 211 8.80 -15.65 -30.92
CA PRO A 211 9.95 -15.26 -31.73
C PRO A 211 10.23 -13.76 -31.67
N GLY A 212 11.46 -13.41 -31.34
CA GLY A 212 11.95 -12.03 -31.30
C GLY A 212 11.79 -11.30 -29.95
N GLU A 213 11.36 -12.00 -28.89
CA GLU A 213 11.25 -11.43 -27.53
C GLU A 213 12.61 -11.00 -26.93
N ASP A 214 13.71 -11.54 -27.45
CA ASP A 214 15.10 -11.24 -27.06
C ASP A 214 15.82 -10.26 -28.00
N LEU A 215 15.12 -9.72 -29.02
CA LEU A 215 15.72 -8.77 -29.95
C LEU A 215 16.12 -7.47 -29.26
N ARG A 216 17.19 -6.85 -29.77
CA ARG A 216 17.63 -5.52 -29.33
C ARG A 216 16.48 -4.51 -29.46
N GLY A 217 16.12 -3.88 -28.35
CA GLY A 217 15.04 -2.88 -28.29
C GLY A 217 13.72 -3.43 -27.76
N VAL A 218 13.58 -4.74 -27.61
CA VAL A 218 12.46 -5.35 -26.88
C VAL A 218 12.76 -5.28 -25.38
N MET A 219 11.80 -4.74 -24.62
CA MET A 219 11.89 -4.62 -23.17
C MET A 219 10.59 -5.10 -22.54
N HIS A 220 10.68 -5.92 -21.50
CA HIS A 220 9.49 -6.30 -20.77
C HIS A 220 8.97 -5.15 -19.90
N GLY A 221 7.65 -5.07 -19.75
CA GLY A 221 6.98 -3.94 -19.08
C GLY A 221 7.47 -3.67 -17.65
N VAL A 222 7.64 -4.70 -16.80
CA VAL A 222 8.13 -4.48 -15.42
C VAL A 222 9.56 -3.94 -15.41
N THR A 223 10.41 -4.43 -16.32
CA THR A 223 11.78 -3.94 -16.47
C THR A 223 11.80 -2.49 -16.93
N PHE A 224 11.05 -2.17 -17.99
CA PHE A 224 10.93 -0.80 -18.49
C PHE A 224 10.48 0.16 -17.39
N MET A 225 9.37 -0.16 -16.70
CA MET A 225 8.84 0.69 -15.64
C MET A 225 9.84 0.88 -14.50
N LYS A 226 10.50 -0.21 -14.05
CA LYS A 226 11.51 -0.14 -12.99
C LYS A 226 12.68 0.75 -13.38
N GLU A 227 13.25 0.55 -14.56
CA GLU A 227 14.40 1.31 -15.02
C GLU A 227 14.07 2.77 -15.31
N THR A 228 12.88 3.07 -15.84
CA THR A 228 12.41 4.46 -15.99
C THR A 228 12.24 5.13 -14.63
N ASN A 229 11.60 4.47 -13.67
CA ASN A 229 11.33 5.04 -12.35
C ASN A 229 12.58 5.21 -11.48
N LEU A 230 13.65 4.45 -11.77
CA LEU A 230 14.97 4.56 -11.15
C LEU A 230 15.94 5.43 -11.97
N GLU A 231 15.43 6.10 -13.03
CA GLU A 231 16.22 6.98 -13.91
C GLU A 231 17.42 6.28 -14.59
N MET A 232 17.36 4.95 -14.73
CA MET A 232 18.34 4.15 -15.45
C MET A 232 18.15 4.28 -16.97
N LEU A 233 16.89 4.41 -17.41
CA LEU A 233 16.55 4.72 -18.80
C LEU A 233 16.51 6.24 -19.00
N LYS A 234 17.54 6.80 -19.64
CA LYS A 234 17.66 8.24 -19.88
C LYS A 234 16.85 8.74 -21.08
N THR A 235 16.61 7.88 -22.06
CA THR A 235 15.98 8.22 -23.33
C THR A 235 15.12 7.08 -23.83
N VAL A 236 13.94 7.41 -24.36
CA VAL A 236 13.05 6.48 -25.06
C VAL A 236 13.00 6.92 -26.54
N PRO A 237 13.06 6.00 -27.51
CA PRO A 237 12.95 6.35 -28.93
C PRO A 237 11.64 7.08 -29.26
N GLU A 238 11.64 7.89 -30.32
CA GLU A 238 10.44 8.62 -30.78
C GLU A 238 9.31 7.68 -31.24
N LYS A 239 9.66 6.48 -31.72
CA LYS A 239 8.71 5.48 -32.20
C LYS A 239 8.79 4.25 -31.32
N VAL A 240 7.69 3.93 -30.65
CA VAL A 240 7.56 2.79 -29.73
C VAL A 240 6.28 2.01 -30.03
N ALA A 241 6.29 0.72 -29.73
CA ALA A 241 5.11 -0.15 -29.68
C ALA A 241 5.01 -0.76 -28.28
N VAL A 242 3.78 -0.83 -27.74
CA VAL A 242 3.48 -1.36 -26.39
C VAL A 242 2.41 -2.43 -26.52
#